data_AF-A0A7C3GWG4-F1
#
_entry.id   AF-A0A7C3GWG4-F1
#
_cell.length_a   1.000
_cell.length_b   1.000
_cell.length_c   1.000
_cell.angle_alpha   90.00
_cell.angle_beta   90.00
_cell.angle_gamma   90.00
#
_symmetry.space_group_name_H-M   'P 1'
#
loop_
_entity.id
_entity.type
_entity.pdbx_description
1 polymer ?
#
loop_
_entity_poly.entity_id
_entity_poly.type
_entity_poly.pdbx_seq_one_letter_code
_entity_poly.pdbx_strand_id
1 'polypeptide(L)'
;EMIRNFSGDAHDISDDWGREFALRLLTHVRERLLGYQDETGHMYNLEATPAEGTTYRFAKEDQKRFADILQAGTPEAPYYTNSSQLPVGLTDDPFEALMLQDELQSQYTGGTVLHLYMNERISDAEACSTLVRRVLERFRLPYITITPTFSICPQHGYLAGEHEFCPRCDEERLAEKRRRAAVA
;
A
#
# COMPACT_ATOMS: atom_id res chain seq x y z
N GLU A 1 -7.15 -10.62 -2.44
CA GLU A 1 -7.61 -11.94 -1.90
C GLU A 1 -8.95 -12.40 -2.45
N MET A 2 -9.97 -11.53 -2.58
CA MET A 2 -11.27 -11.91 -3.16
C MET A 2 -11.12 -12.59 -4.55
N ILE A 3 -10.34 -11.97 -5.45
CA ILE A 3 -10.09 -12.48 -6.81
C ILE A 3 -9.41 -13.85 -6.78
N ARG A 4 -8.40 -14.02 -5.91
CA ARG A 4 -7.70 -15.30 -5.70
C ARG A 4 -8.69 -16.38 -5.28
N ASN A 5 -9.52 -16.13 -4.27
CA ASN A 5 -10.52 -17.10 -3.83
C ASN A 5 -11.56 -17.40 -4.91
N PHE A 6 -12.02 -16.39 -5.67
CA PHE A 6 -13.02 -16.57 -6.72
C PHE A 6 -12.49 -17.36 -7.92
N SER A 7 -11.22 -17.14 -8.29
CA SER A 7 -10.58 -17.76 -9.45
C SER A 7 -9.88 -19.08 -9.15
N GLY A 8 -9.89 -19.55 -7.90
CA GLY A 8 -9.13 -20.74 -7.50
C GLY A 8 -7.61 -20.52 -7.55
N ASP A 9 -7.17 -19.33 -7.14
CA ASP A 9 -5.78 -18.85 -7.12
C ASP A 9 -5.12 -18.66 -8.49
N ALA A 10 -5.90 -18.68 -9.57
CA ALA A 10 -5.38 -18.47 -10.93
C ALA A 10 -5.02 -17.00 -11.21
N HIS A 11 -5.68 -16.06 -10.53
CA HIS A 11 -5.56 -14.63 -10.77
C HIS A 11 -5.52 -13.83 -9.47
N ASP A 12 -4.83 -12.69 -9.52
CA ASP A 12 -4.92 -11.64 -8.50
C ASP A 12 -5.16 -10.27 -9.14
N ILE A 13 -5.28 -9.21 -8.33
CA ILE A 13 -5.66 -7.87 -8.80
C ILE A 13 -4.61 -7.21 -9.71
N SER A 14 -3.37 -7.71 -9.72
CA SER A 14 -2.25 -7.14 -10.47
C SER A 14 -2.20 -7.57 -11.93
N ASP A 15 -2.80 -8.72 -12.27
CA ASP A 15 -2.89 -9.16 -13.65
C ASP A 15 -4.08 -8.52 -14.40
N ASP A 16 -4.06 -8.62 -15.73
CA ASP A 16 -5.09 -7.98 -16.57
C ASP A 16 -6.50 -8.53 -16.28
N TRP A 17 -6.63 -9.84 -16.05
CA TRP A 17 -7.93 -10.47 -15.79
C TRP A 17 -8.51 -10.01 -14.45
N GLY A 18 -7.70 -10.00 -13.40
CA GLY A 18 -8.10 -9.58 -12.07
C GLY A 18 -8.36 -8.09 -12.00
N ARG A 19 -7.58 -7.26 -12.70
CA ARG A 19 -7.85 -5.82 -12.83
C ARG A 19 -9.20 -5.57 -13.50
N GLU A 20 -9.47 -6.21 -14.63
CA GLU A 20 -10.77 -6.12 -15.32
C GLU A 20 -11.93 -6.64 -14.44
N PHE A 21 -11.71 -7.74 -13.71
CA PHE A 21 -12.69 -8.28 -12.78
C PHE A 21 -13.03 -7.29 -11.67
N ALA A 22 -12.01 -6.69 -11.04
CA ALA A 22 -12.18 -5.68 -9.99
C ALA A 22 -12.91 -4.44 -10.52
N LEU A 23 -12.55 -3.95 -11.71
CA LEU A 23 -13.21 -2.81 -12.33
C LEU A 23 -14.70 -3.08 -12.56
N ARG A 24 -15.06 -4.23 -13.14
CA ARG A 24 -16.47 -4.60 -13.33
C ARG A 24 -17.23 -4.66 -12.01
N LEU A 25 -16.63 -5.22 -10.96
CA LEU A 25 -17.26 -5.28 -9.65
C LEU A 25 -17.48 -3.87 -9.08
N LEU A 26 -16.46 -3.01 -9.13
CA LEU A 26 -16.55 -1.63 -8.63
C LEU A 26 -17.58 -0.82 -9.41
N THR A 27 -17.61 -0.95 -10.74
CA THR A 27 -18.65 -0.34 -11.60
C THR A 27 -20.03 -0.82 -11.20
N HIS A 28 -20.22 -2.13 -11.03
CA HIS A 28 -21.50 -2.69 -10.60
C HIS A 28 -21.95 -2.12 -9.25
N VAL A 29 -21.04 -2.04 -8.26
CA VAL A 29 -21.35 -1.44 -6.96
C VAL A 29 -21.77 0.02 -7.11
N ARG A 30 -21.06 0.82 -7.91
CA ARG A 30 -21.42 2.22 -8.17
C ARG A 30 -22.80 2.37 -8.81
N GLU A 31 -23.13 1.54 -9.80
CA GLU A 31 -24.46 1.54 -10.43
C GLU A 31 -25.56 1.22 -9.41
N ARG A 32 -25.31 0.27 -8.49
CA ARG A 32 -26.24 -0.02 -7.39
C ARG A 32 -26.41 1.16 -6.45
N LEU A 33 -25.31 1.85 -6.10
CA LEU A 33 -25.37 3.06 -5.27
C LEU A 33 -26.23 4.14 -5.95
N LEU A 34 -26.06 4.38 -7.26
CA LEU A 34 -26.90 5.33 -8.00
C LEU A 34 -28.39 4.97 -7.92
N GLY A 35 -28.73 3.68 -8.10
CA GLY A 35 -30.11 3.22 -7.92
C GLY A 35 -30.65 3.51 -6.52
N TYR A 36 -29.86 3.29 -5.48
CA TYR A 36 -30.26 3.64 -4.11
C TYR A 36 -30.43 5.15 -3.90
N GLN A 37 -29.62 5.98 -4.56
CA GLN A 37 -29.79 7.43 -4.49
C GLN A 37 -31.13 7.86 -5.11
N ASP A 38 -31.49 7.29 -6.26
CA ASP A 38 -32.76 7.59 -6.93
C ASP A 38 -33.97 7.11 -6.10
N GLU A 39 -33.86 5.94 -5.47
CA GLU A 39 -34.91 5.35 -4.65
C GLU A 39 -35.13 6.08 -3.32
N THR A 40 -34.05 6.47 -2.62
CA THR A 40 -34.15 7.01 -1.26
C THR A 40 -33.99 8.53 -1.19
N GLY A 41 -33.50 9.18 -2.24
CA GLY A 41 -33.16 10.61 -2.23
C GLY A 41 -31.96 10.96 -1.33
N HIS A 42 -31.15 9.97 -0.94
CA HIS A 42 -29.93 10.18 -0.16
C HIS A 42 -28.72 10.00 -1.03
N MET A 43 -27.66 10.78 -0.79
CA MET A 43 -26.40 10.63 -1.50
C MET A 43 -25.60 9.48 -0.88
N TYR A 44 -25.13 8.55 -1.71
CA TYR A 44 -24.27 7.45 -1.30
C TYR A 44 -22.96 7.49 -2.08
N ASN A 45 -21.86 7.21 -1.40
CA ASN A 45 -20.52 7.19 -1.97
C ASN A 45 -19.89 5.81 -1.86
N LEU A 46 -18.90 5.55 -2.71
CA LEU A 46 -18.07 4.35 -2.63
C LEU A 46 -16.72 4.73 -2.02
N GLU A 47 -16.40 4.20 -0.86
CA GLU A 47 -15.19 4.54 -0.10
C GLU A 47 -14.23 3.35 -0.04
N ALA A 48 -12.94 3.62 -0.29
CA ALA A 48 -11.86 2.70 0.01
C ALA A 48 -11.57 2.79 1.52
N THR A 49 -12.35 2.05 2.32
CA THR A 49 -12.28 2.10 3.79
C THR A 49 -10.84 1.89 4.28
N PRO A 50 -10.32 2.67 5.25
CA PRO A 50 -8.96 2.47 5.78
C PRO A 50 -8.74 1.09 6.43
N ALA A 51 -9.80 0.54 7.03
CA ALA A 51 -9.90 -0.85 7.51
C ALA A 51 -8.79 -1.33 8.47
N GLU A 52 -8.13 -0.43 9.21
CA GLU A 52 -6.94 -0.69 10.06
C GLU A 52 -7.03 -1.96 10.91
N GLY A 53 -8.13 -2.17 11.64
CA GLY A 53 -8.37 -3.40 12.40
C GLY A 53 -9.31 -4.39 11.70
N THR A 54 -10.06 -3.93 10.70
CA THR A 54 -11.12 -4.70 10.05
C THR A 54 -10.54 -5.78 9.14
N THR A 55 -9.47 -5.48 8.40
CA THR A 55 -8.80 -6.45 7.51
C THR A 55 -8.35 -7.69 8.28
N TYR A 56 -7.69 -7.47 9.41
CA TYR A 56 -7.21 -8.52 10.31
C TYR A 56 -8.35 -9.29 10.97
N ARG A 57 -9.36 -8.56 11.48
CA ARG A 57 -10.53 -9.17 12.13
C ARG A 57 -11.29 -10.08 11.17
N PHE A 58 -11.57 -9.63 9.95
CA PHE A 58 -12.28 -10.44 8.97
C PHE A 58 -11.45 -11.63 8.53
N ALA A 59 -10.15 -11.46 8.29
CA ALA A 59 -9.29 -12.58 7.95
C ALA A 59 -9.33 -13.69 9.01
N LYS A 60 -9.22 -13.32 10.29
CA LYS A 60 -9.33 -14.26 11.42
C LYS A 60 -10.70 -14.93 11.55
N GLU A 61 -11.79 -14.19 11.34
CA GLU A 61 -13.12 -14.77 11.45
C GLU A 61 -13.44 -15.72 10.29
N ASP A 62 -12.96 -15.42 9.08
CA ASP A 62 -13.15 -16.31 7.93
C ASP A 62 -12.31 -17.58 8.05
N GLN A 63 -11.09 -17.50 8.57
CA GLN A 63 -10.23 -18.67 8.81
C GLN A 63 -10.88 -19.70 9.75
N LYS A 64 -11.74 -19.26 10.69
CA LYS A 64 -12.51 -20.17 11.57
C LYS A 64 -13.61 -20.94 10.82
N ARG A 65 -14.07 -20.42 9.69
CA ARG A 65 -15.22 -20.92 8.93
C ARG A 65 -14.81 -21.66 7.66
N PHE A 66 -13.71 -21.25 7.06
CA PHE A 66 -13.24 -21.72 5.76
C PHE A 66 -11.77 -22.11 5.88
N ALA A 67 -11.51 -23.42 5.97
CA ALA A 67 -10.15 -23.94 6.20
C ALA A 67 -9.17 -23.58 5.07
N ASP A 68 -9.66 -23.52 3.83
CA ASP A 68 -8.83 -23.33 2.63
C ASP A 68 -8.90 -21.89 2.09
N ILE A 69 -9.37 -20.91 2.90
CA ILE A 69 -9.50 -19.54 2.43
C ILE A 69 -8.13 -18.90 2.19
N LEU A 70 -7.97 -18.26 1.02
CA LEU A 70 -6.75 -17.60 0.63
C LEU A 70 -6.71 -16.17 1.19
N GLN A 71 -5.65 -15.86 1.92
CA GLN A 71 -5.45 -14.59 2.61
C GLN A 71 -4.02 -14.09 2.41
N ALA A 72 -3.77 -12.81 2.69
CA ALA A 72 -2.42 -12.27 2.75
C ALA A 72 -1.83 -12.42 4.16
N GLY A 73 -0.52 -12.22 4.30
CA GLY A 73 0.20 -12.35 5.57
C GLY A 73 0.61 -13.80 5.89
N THR A 74 0.92 -14.04 7.16
CA THR A 74 1.31 -15.38 7.65
C THR A 74 0.13 -16.08 8.32
N PRO A 75 0.19 -17.41 8.56
CA PRO A 75 -0.87 -18.11 9.29
C PRO A 75 -1.18 -17.52 10.67
N GLU A 76 -0.19 -16.94 11.35
CA GLU A 76 -0.32 -16.31 12.66
C GLU A 76 -0.80 -14.86 12.58
N ALA A 77 -0.54 -14.20 11.45
CA ALA A 77 -0.88 -12.80 11.20
C ALA A 77 -1.59 -12.62 9.84
N PRO A 78 -2.77 -13.25 9.62
CA PRO A 78 -3.47 -13.15 8.34
C PRO A 78 -4.20 -11.80 8.22
N TYR A 79 -4.24 -11.25 7.02
CA TYR A 79 -5.00 -10.04 6.72
C TYR A 79 -5.56 -10.05 5.29
N TYR A 80 -6.49 -9.14 5.03
CA TYR A 80 -6.91 -8.79 3.68
C TYR A 80 -6.26 -7.48 3.24
N THR A 81 -5.77 -7.43 2.01
CA THR A 81 -5.25 -6.21 1.40
C THR A 81 -6.37 -5.17 1.31
N ASN A 82 -6.06 -3.91 1.64
CA ASN A 82 -7.09 -2.92 1.79
C ASN A 82 -7.77 -2.56 0.45
N SER A 83 -9.10 -2.56 0.43
CA SER A 83 -9.90 -2.13 -0.72
C SER A 83 -9.48 -2.79 -2.04
N SER A 84 -8.97 -2.03 -3.02
CA SER A 84 -8.43 -2.53 -4.29
C SER A 84 -6.93 -2.25 -4.43
N GLN A 85 -6.23 -2.08 -3.31
CA GLN A 85 -4.78 -1.92 -3.31
C GLN A 85 -4.08 -3.17 -3.85
N LEU A 86 -2.87 -2.95 -4.36
CA LEU A 86 -1.99 -4.03 -4.78
C LEU A 86 -1.56 -4.87 -3.57
N PRO A 87 -1.28 -6.17 -3.76
CA PRO A 87 -0.68 -6.99 -2.72
C PRO A 87 0.58 -6.34 -2.14
N VAL A 88 0.76 -6.45 -0.83
CA VAL A 88 1.95 -5.92 -0.16
C VAL A 88 3.20 -6.59 -0.73
N GLY A 89 4.20 -5.78 -1.12
CA GLY A 89 5.45 -6.27 -1.68
C GLY A 89 5.38 -6.68 -3.16
N LEU A 90 4.30 -6.35 -3.88
CA LEU A 90 4.19 -6.62 -5.32
C LEU A 90 5.27 -5.86 -6.11
N THR A 91 5.44 -4.57 -5.84
CA THR A 91 6.42 -3.72 -6.52
C THR A 91 6.91 -2.62 -5.60
N ASP A 92 8.19 -2.28 -5.74
CA ASP A 92 8.82 -1.12 -5.12
C ASP A 92 8.89 0.09 -6.08
N ASP A 93 8.46 -0.08 -7.35
CA ASP A 93 8.40 1.02 -8.31
C ASP A 93 7.09 1.81 -8.13
N PRO A 94 7.14 3.05 -7.63
CA PRO A 94 5.94 3.85 -7.45
C PRO A 94 5.23 4.16 -8.78
N PHE A 95 5.93 4.19 -9.92
CA PHE A 95 5.30 4.43 -11.22
C PHE A 95 4.52 3.21 -11.72
N GLU A 96 5.05 2.02 -11.51
CA GLU A 96 4.32 0.78 -11.78
C GLU A 96 3.06 0.70 -10.90
N ALA A 97 3.20 0.98 -9.61
CA ALA A 97 2.05 1.03 -8.69
C ALA A 97 0.99 2.03 -9.14
N LEU A 98 1.40 3.23 -9.57
CA LEU A 98 0.51 4.26 -10.13
C LEU A 98 -0.23 3.76 -11.38
N MET A 99 0.47 3.12 -12.31
CA MET A 99 -0.11 2.61 -13.55
C MET A 99 -1.15 1.52 -13.29
N LEU A 100 -0.87 0.60 -12.37
CA LEU A 100 -1.79 -0.49 -12.03
C LEU A 100 -3.01 0.00 -11.25
N GLN A 101 -2.90 1.11 -10.53
CA GLN A 101 -3.92 1.58 -9.59
C GLN A 101 -4.79 2.73 -10.10
N ASP A 102 -4.34 3.50 -11.09
CA ASP A 102 -5.04 4.73 -11.55
C ASP A 102 -6.54 4.52 -11.79
N GLU A 103 -6.88 3.50 -12.56
CA GLU A 103 -8.26 3.25 -12.96
C GLU A 103 -9.11 2.69 -11.82
N LEU A 104 -8.56 1.78 -11.02
CA LEU A 104 -9.23 1.18 -9.87
C LEU A 104 -9.55 2.23 -8.81
N GLN A 105 -8.56 3.06 -8.48
CA GLN A 105 -8.70 4.07 -7.44
C GLN A 105 -9.64 5.20 -7.87
N SER A 106 -9.73 5.48 -9.18
CA SER A 106 -10.69 6.43 -9.75
C SER A 106 -12.16 5.96 -9.66
N GLN A 107 -12.43 4.71 -9.29
CA GLN A 107 -13.80 4.22 -9.05
C GLN A 107 -14.37 4.69 -7.71
N TYR A 108 -13.54 5.04 -6.73
CA TYR A 108 -14.02 5.47 -5.42
C TYR A 108 -14.45 6.94 -5.45
N THR A 109 -15.70 7.19 -5.08
CA THR A 109 -16.30 8.53 -5.05
C THR A 109 -16.29 9.15 -3.66
N GLY A 110 -16.11 8.34 -2.62
CA GLY A 110 -16.15 8.75 -1.22
C GLY A 110 -14.79 9.08 -0.64
N GLY A 111 -13.74 8.47 -1.18
CA GLY A 111 -12.38 8.64 -0.70
C GLY A 111 -11.55 7.42 -1.03
N THR A 112 -10.33 7.68 -1.47
CA THR A 112 -9.26 6.70 -1.54
C THR A 112 -7.93 7.40 -1.33
N VAL A 113 -6.89 6.63 -1.05
CA VAL A 113 -5.51 7.11 -0.97
C VAL A 113 -4.59 6.04 -1.55
N LEU A 114 -3.67 6.47 -2.41
CA LEU A 114 -2.57 5.63 -2.88
C LEU A 114 -1.27 6.06 -2.18
N HIS A 115 -0.69 5.14 -1.42
CA HIS A 115 0.59 5.34 -0.76
C HIS A 115 1.73 4.99 -1.71
N LEU A 116 2.56 5.97 -2.05
CA LEU A 116 3.79 5.76 -2.80
C LEU A 116 4.94 5.64 -1.79
N TYR A 117 5.34 4.40 -1.49
CA TYR A 117 6.46 4.12 -0.61
C TYR A 117 7.78 4.34 -1.37
N MET A 118 8.68 5.14 -0.81
CA MET A 118 9.99 5.42 -1.39
C MET A 118 11.06 4.71 -0.57
N ASN A 119 11.85 3.86 -1.20
CA ASN A 119 12.94 3.11 -0.54
C ASN A 119 14.00 4.02 0.10
N GLU A 120 14.16 5.23 -0.43
CA GLU A 120 15.10 6.21 0.09
C GLU A 120 14.42 7.55 0.36
N ARG A 121 15.13 8.40 1.11
CA ARG A 121 14.71 9.77 1.37
C ARG A 121 14.64 10.55 0.06
N ILE A 122 13.57 11.30 -0.14
CA ILE A 122 13.50 12.28 -1.23
C ILE A 122 14.63 13.30 -1.05
N SER A 123 15.36 13.60 -2.14
CA SER A 123 16.55 14.46 -2.11
C SER A 123 16.28 15.83 -1.48
N ASP A 124 15.16 16.45 -1.85
CA ASP A 124 14.76 17.78 -1.41
C ASP A 124 13.26 18.05 -1.68
N ALA A 125 12.78 19.21 -1.24
CA ALA A 125 11.38 19.61 -1.39
C ALA A 125 10.97 19.89 -2.86
N GLU A 126 11.90 20.32 -3.70
CA GLU A 126 11.64 20.62 -5.11
C GLU A 126 11.45 19.33 -5.92
N ALA A 127 12.26 18.32 -5.64
CA ALA A 127 12.12 16.97 -6.18
C ALA A 127 10.78 16.35 -5.77
N CYS A 128 10.39 16.46 -4.49
CA CYS A 128 9.09 16.01 -4.00
C CYS A 128 7.94 16.73 -4.73
N SER A 129 8.01 18.06 -4.84
CA SER A 129 6.99 18.86 -5.53
C SER A 129 6.87 18.48 -7.00
N THR A 130 8.01 18.24 -7.66
CA THR A 130 8.05 17.81 -9.07
C THR A 130 7.45 16.43 -9.24
N LEU A 131 7.73 15.49 -8.34
CA LEU A 131 7.12 14.16 -8.33
C LEU A 131 5.60 14.26 -8.19
N VAL A 132 5.11 14.94 -7.15
CA VAL A 132 3.67 15.13 -6.91
C VAL A 132 3.00 15.76 -8.13
N ARG A 133 3.58 16.82 -8.70
CA ARG A 133 3.04 17.46 -9.91
C ARG A 133 2.94 16.48 -11.07
N ARG A 134 4.02 15.75 -11.37
CA ARG A 134 4.03 14.77 -12.48
C ARG A 134 3.00 13.68 -12.29
N VAL A 135 2.79 13.21 -11.06
CA VAL A 135 1.77 12.21 -10.76
C VAL A 135 0.38 12.78 -11.05
N LEU A 136 0.07 13.96 -10.50
CA LEU A 136 -1.26 14.59 -10.67
C LEU A 136 -1.53 15.07 -12.12
N GLU A 137 -0.50 15.33 -12.92
CA GLU A 137 -0.64 15.68 -14.34
C GLU A 137 -0.86 14.46 -15.25
N ARG A 138 -0.36 13.27 -14.84
CA ARG A 138 -0.39 12.05 -15.68
C ARG A 138 -1.46 11.05 -15.27
N PHE A 139 -1.88 11.09 -14.01
CA PHE A 139 -2.83 10.15 -13.43
C PHE A 139 -4.05 10.91 -12.91
N ARG A 140 -5.20 10.24 -12.87
CA ARG A 140 -6.49 10.77 -12.39
C ARG A 140 -6.71 10.53 -10.91
N LEU A 141 -5.74 9.90 -10.24
CA LEU A 141 -5.78 9.56 -8.82
C LEU A 141 -6.14 10.79 -7.97
N PRO A 142 -7.19 10.68 -7.13
CA PRO A 142 -7.69 11.83 -6.39
C PRO A 142 -6.80 12.23 -5.22
N TYR A 143 -6.03 11.27 -4.67
CA TYR A 143 -5.20 11.50 -3.49
C TYR A 143 -4.03 10.50 -3.45
N ILE A 144 -2.83 11.04 -3.31
CA ILE A 144 -1.58 10.29 -3.13
C ILE A 144 -0.87 10.76 -1.87
N THR A 145 -0.04 9.89 -1.29
CA THR A 145 0.97 10.29 -0.30
C THR A 145 2.34 9.83 -0.78
N ILE A 146 3.37 10.61 -0.47
CA ILE A 146 4.76 10.17 -0.63
C ILE A 146 5.30 9.80 0.74
N THR A 147 5.66 8.52 0.91
CA THR A 147 6.12 7.97 2.19
C THR A 147 7.57 7.54 2.06
N PRO A 148 8.54 8.40 2.42
CA PRO A 148 9.94 8.03 2.41
C PRO A 148 10.31 7.13 3.58
N THR A 149 11.18 6.15 3.32
CA THR A 149 11.73 5.27 4.36
C THR A 149 12.91 5.94 5.08
N PHE A 150 12.87 5.89 6.41
CA PHE A 150 13.95 6.35 7.28
C PHE A 150 14.01 5.49 8.55
N SER A 151 15.21 5.37 9.11
CA SER A 151 15.45 4.75 10.42
C SER A 151 15.78 5.80 11.47
N ILE A 152 15.51 5.51 12.74
CA ILE A 152 15.84 6.40 13.86
C ILE A 152 16.89 5.74 14.73
N CYS A 153 18.07 6.37 14.81
CA CYS A 153 19.12 6.01 15.75
C CYS A 153 18.96 6.84 17.04
N PRO A 154 19.02 6.23 18.24
CA PRO A 154 19.01 6.97 19.51
C PRO A 154 20.16 7.97 19.67
N GLN A 155 21.28 7.77 18.96
CA GLN A 155 22.46 8.64 19.00
C GLN A 155 22.47 9.66 17.87
N HIS A 156 22.22 9.22 16.63
CA HIS A 156 22.39 10.05 15.43
C HIS A 156 21.09 10.62 14.86
N GLY A 157 19.93 10.28 15.44
CA GLY A 157 18.63 10.73 14.95
C GLY A 157 18.22 10.05 13.65
N TYR A 158 17.62 10.81 12.73
CA TYR A 158 17.11 10.31 11.45
C TYR A 158 18.23 9.85 10.51
N LEU A 159 18.08 8.66 9.94
CA LEU A 159 18.92 8.04 8.93
C LEU A 159 18.10 7.84 7.66
N ALA A 160 18.68 8.10 6.49
CA ALA A 160 18.00 7.90 5.21
C ALA A 160 17.95 6.40 4.85
N GLY A 161 16.78 5.90 4.47
CA GLY A 161 16.57 4.50 4.13
C GLY A 161 16.35 3.60 5.35
N GLU A 162 16.17 2.31 5.10
CA GLU A 162 15.99 1.28 6.12
C GLU A 162 17.34 0.75 6.60
N HIS A 163 17.58 0.85 7.91
CA HIS A 163 18.76 0.34 8.59
C HIS A 163 18.36 -0.40 9.85
N GLU A 164 18.65 -1.71 9.92
CA GLU A 164 18.51 -2.51 11.13
C GLU A 164 19.48 -2.04 12.23
N PHE A 165 20.70 -1.65 11.83
CA PHE A 165 21.73 -1.08 12.70
C PHE A 165 22.22 0.25 12.14
N CYS A 166 22.47 1.23 13.03
CA CYS A 166 22.95 2.54 12.59
C CYS A 166 24.36 2.43 11.97
N PRO A 167 24.54 2.75 10.67
CA PRO A 167 25.83 2.63 10.00
C PRO A 167 26.88 3.56 10.61
N ARG A 168 26.44 4.71 11.17
CA ARG A 168 27.32 5.68 11.85
C ARG A 168 27.81 5.14 13.20
N CYS A 169 26.94 4.50 14.00
CA CYS A 169 27.36 3.84 15.24
C CYS A 169 28.36 2.71 14.96
N ASP A 170 28.14 1.97 13.88
CA ASP A 170 29.03 0.87 13.49
C ASP A 170 30.40 1.38 13.05
N GLU A 171 30.44 2.45 12.25
CA GLU A 171 31.70 3.12 11.90
C GLU A 171 32.45 3.66 13.12
N GLU A 172 31.76 4.29 14.07
CA GLU A 172 32.34 4.80 15.31
C GLU A 172 32.95 3.67 16.15
N ARG A 173 32.23 2.54 16.28
CA ARG A 173 32.69 1.34 17.00
C ARG A 173 33.88 0.68 16.30
N LEU A 174 33.86 0.60 14.98
CA LEU A 174 34.98 0.08 14.19
C LEU A 174 36.22 0.96 14.33
N ALA A 175 36.05 2.28 14.29
CA ALA A 175 37.13 3.24 14.49
C ALA A 175 37.71 3.12 15.92
N GLU A 176 36.87 2.94 16.94
CA GLU A 176 37.32 2.71 18.31
C GLU A 176 38.12 1.41 18.46
N LYS A 177 37.64 0.31 17.87
CA LYS A 177 38.36 -0.97 17.85
C LYS A 177 39.73 -0.83 17.18
N ARG A 178 39.80 -0.14 16.03
CA ARG A 178 41.07 0.13 15.33
C ARG A 178 42.04 0.95 16.18
N ARG A 179 41.55 1.99 16.87
CA ARG A 179 42.38 2.79 17.78
C ARG A 179 42.94 1.95 18.94
N ARG A 180 42.12 1.10 19.56
CA ARG A 180 42.55 0.21 20.65
C ARG A 180 43.59 -0.81 20.18
N ALA A 181 43.41 -1.39 19.01
CA ALA A 181 44.37 -2.34 18.44
C ALA A 181 45.71 -1.70 18.05
N ALA A 182 45.74 -0.41 17.73
CA ALA A 182 46.99 0.30 17.40
C ALA A 182 47.81 0.73 18.64
N VAL A 183 47.20 0.72 19.83
CA VAL A 183 47.83 1.10 21.10
C VAL A 183 48.25 -0.15 21.91
N ALA A 184 47.73 -1.33 21.55
CA ALA A 184 48.11 -2.63 22.13
C ALA A 184 49.34 -3.21 21.41
#